data_AF-A0A812KHX9-F1
#
_entry.id   AF-A0A812KHX9-F1
#
_cell.length_a   1.000
_cell.length_b   1.000
_cell.length_c   1.000
_cell.angle_alpha   90.00
_cell.angle_beta   90.00
_cell.angle_gamma   90.00
#
_symmetry.space_group_name_H-M   'P 1'
#
loop_
_entity.id
_entity.type
_entity.pdbx_description
1 polymer ?
#
loop_
_entity_poly.entity_id
_entity_poly.type
_entity_poly.pdbx_seq_one_letter_code
_entity_poly.pdbx_strand_id
1 'polypeptide(L)' 'ATYTALLDGKGELVGAVADMGILDAISAESVSRRCGNLAGTGLVLCEANLSSSALEAALKRCRAARVPA' A
#
# COMPACT_ATOMS: atom_id res chain seq x y z
N ALA A 1 3.51 -2.29 -11.54
CA ALA A 1 2.61 -1.13 -11.48
C ALA A 1 3.06 -0.19 -12.56
N THR A 2 2.18 0.10 -13.51
CA THR A 2 2.46 0.94 -14.67
C THR A 2 1.38 2.00 -14.76
N TYR A 3 1.78 3.24 -15.02
CA TYR A 3 0.87 4.36 -15.15
C TYR A 3 1.22 5.15 -16.41
N THR A 4 0.23 5.32 -17.28
CA THR A 4 0.34 6.12 -18.49
C THR A 4 -0.60 7.29 -18.37
N ALA A 5 -0.07 8.51 -18.41
CA ALA A 5 -0.84 9.74 -18.44
C ALA A 5 -0.69 10.46 -19.78
N LEU A 6 -1.79 11.04 -20.25
CA LEU A 6 -1.85 11.97 -21.35
C LEU A 6 -2.05 13.37 -20.77
N LEU A 7 -1.13 14.28 -21.11
CA LEU A 7 -1.18 15.67 -20.68
C LEU A 7 -1.48 16.56 -21.88
N ASP A 8 -2.18 17.67 -21.66
CA ASP A 8 -2.38 18.70 -22.68
C ASP A 8 -1.11 19.59 -22.85
N GLY A 9 -1.20 20.60 -23.72
CA GLY A 9 -0.10 21.55 -23.94
C GLY A 9 0.22 22.47 -22.75
N LYS A 10 -0.61 22.47 -21.70
CA LYS A 10 -0.40 23.20 -20.44
C LYS A 10 0.14 22.29 -19.33
N GLY A 11 0.24 20.98 -19.57
CA GLY A 11 0.64 19.99 -18.58
C GLY A 11 -0.52 19.48 -17.70
N GLU A 12 -1.77 19.79 -18.05
CA GLU A 12 -2.95 19.30 -17.34
C GLU A 12 -3.29 17.86 -17.76
N LEU A 13 -3.66 17.02 -16.81
CA LEU A 13 -4.04 15.63 -17.07
C LEU A 13 -5.38 15.57 -17.82
N VAL A 14 -5.36 15.04 -19.04
CA VAL A 14 -6.58 14.85 -19.86
C VAL A 14 -7.04 13.40 -19.93
N GLY A 15 -6.19 12.45 -19.54
CA GLY A 15 -6.55 11.04 -19.44
C GLY A 15 -5.42 10.18 -18.90
N ALA A 16 -5.75 9.02 -18.33
CA ALA A 16 -4.75 8.07 -17.87
C ALA A 16 -5.24 6.62 -17.90
N VAL A 17 -4.28 5.70 -17.97
CA VAL A 17 -4.47 4.27 -17.72
C VAL A 17 -3.54 3.86 -16.59
N ALA A 18 -4.11 3.25 -15.55
CA ALA A 18 -3.38 2.76 -14.39
C ALA A 18 -3.50 1.23 -14.30
N ASP A 19 -2.38 0.53 -14.50
CA ASP A 19 -2.27 -0.91 -14.24
C ASP A 19 -1.54 -1.12 -12.90
N MET A 20 -2.35 -1.15 -11.83
CA MET A 20 -1.89 -1.24 -10.44
C MET A 20 -2.07 -2.64 -9.84
N GLY A 21 -2.47 -3.64 -10.63
CA GLY A 21 -2.86 -4.96 -10.15
C GLY A 21 -1.74 -5.74 -9.42
N ILE A 22 -0.47 -5.35 -9.56
CA ILE A 22 0.61 -5.95 -8.79
C ILE A 22 0.44 -5.77 -7.28
N LEU A 23 -0.25 -4.71 -6.82
CA LEU A 23 -0.48 -4.46 -5.41
C LEU A 23 -1.50 -5.43 -4.80
N ASP A 24 -2.37 -6.03 -5.62
CA ASP A 24 -3.30 -7.08 -5.18
C ASP A 24 -2.57 -8.35 -4.75
N ALA A 25 -1.34 -8.56 -5.21
CA ALA A 25 -0.50 -9.66 -4.75
C ALA A 25 -0.08 -9.52 -3.27
N ILE A 26 -0.16 -8.31 -2.70
CA ILE A 26 0.11 -8.05 -1.29
C ILE A 26 -1.17 -8.39 -0.49
N SER A 27 -1.38 -9.68 -0.28
CA SER A 27 -2.52 -10.19 0.48
C SER A 27 -2.36 -9.97 2.00
N ALA A 28 -3.48 -10.03 2.74
CA ALA A 28 -3.49 -10.05 4.20
C ALA A 28 -2.60 -11.16 4.80
N GLU A 29 -2.53 -12.31 4.13
CA GLU A 29 -1.63 -13.40 4.51
C GLU A 29 -0.17 -13.04 4.27
N SER A 30 0.15 -12.40 3.13
CA SER A 30 1.51 -11.94 2.83
C SER A 30 1.98 -10.91 3.84
N VAL A 31 1.14 -9.91 4.16
CA VAL A 31 1.38 -8.97 5.27
C VAL A 31 1.61 -9.75 6.55
N SER A 32 0.82 -10.79 6.79
CA SER A 32 0.94 -11.54 8.03
C SER A 32 2.22 -12.35 8.17
N ARG A 33 2.63 -13.04 7.11
CA ARG A 33 3.81 -13.89 7.16
C ARG A 33 5.10 -13.09 7.01
N ARG A 34 5.08 -11.96 6.30
CA ARG A 34 6.30 -11.26 5.85
C ARG A 34 6.57 -9.97 6.60
N CYS A 35 5.56 -9.27 7.13
CA CYS A 35 5.80 -8.19 8.07
C CYS A 35 6.20 -8.81 9.41
N GLY A 36 7.51 -9.03 9.55
CA GLY A 36 8.17 -9.64 10.70
C GLY A 36 8.07 -8.81 11.97
N ASN A 37 9.05 -8.95 12.86
CA ASN A 37 9.02 -8.22 14.13
C ASN A 37 9.05 -6.70 13.90
N LEU A 38 7.94 -6.03 14.22
CA LEU A 38 7.85 -4.57 14.19
C LEU A 38 8.46 -3.91 15.44
N ALA A 39 9.07 -4.69 16.34
CA ALA A 39 9.77 -4.11 17.49
C ALA A 39 10.90 -3.18 17.04
N GLY A 40 10.88 -1.95 17.56
CA GLY A 40 11.87 -0.93 17.25
C GLY A 40 11.56 -0.06 16.03
N THR A 41 10.49 -0.32 15.27
CA THR A 41 10.03 0.63 14.26
C THR A 41 9.29 1.79 14.91
N GLY A 42 9.56 3.02 14.43
CA GLY A 42 8.90 4.23 14.93
C GLY A 42 7.55 4.53 14.27
N LEU A 43 7.32 4.01 13.06
CA LEU A 43 6.11 4.21 12.26
C LEU A 43 6.03 3.13 11.18
N VAL A 44 4.82 2.71 10.83
CA VAL A 44 4.54 1.91 9.64
C VAL A 44 3.70 2.76 8.68
N LEU A 45 4.23 3.06 7.51
CA LEU A 45 3.47 3.75 6.45
C LEU A 45 2.83 2.71 5.54
N CYS A 46 1.51 2.81 5.35
CA CYS A 46 0.78 1.98 4.40
C CYS A 46 0.41 2.77 3.15
N GLU A 47 0.46 2.09 2.02
CA GLU A 47 0.00 2.62 0.75
C GLU A 47 -1.51 2.31 0.59
N ALA A 48 -2.29 3.26 0.07
CA ALA A 48 -3.75 3.21 0.03
C ALA A 48 -4.38 2.41 -1.14
N ASN A 49 -3.62 2.13 -2.19
CA ASN A 49 -3.96 1.18 -3.26
C ASN A 49 -3.85 -0.29 -2.81
N LEU A 50 -3.36 -0.59 -1.61
CA LEU A 50 -3.50 -1.94 -1.02
C LEU A 50 -4.97 -2.29 -0.76
N SER A 51 -5.30 -3.57 -0.86
CA SER A 51 -6.65 -4.04 -0.47
C SER A 51 -6.95 -3.73 1.00
N SER A 52 -8.23 -3.46 1.30
CA SER A 52 -8.70 -3.23 2.68
C SER A 52 -8.29 -4.36 3.64
N SER A 53 -8.34 -5.61 3.17
CA SER A 53 -7.92 -6.78 3.95
C SER A 53 -6.43 -6.75 4.34
N ALA A 54 -5.57 -6.27 3.43
CA ALA A 54 -4.14 -6.14 3.68
C ALA A 54 -3.85 -5.00 4.66
N LEU A 55 -4.54 -3.86 4.51
CA LEU A 55 -4.47 -2.74 5.44
C LEU A 55 -4.92 -3.13 6.84
N GLU A 56 -6.04 -3.86 6.97
CA GLU A 56 -6.50 -4.36 8.27
C GLU A 56 -5.49 -5.32 8.92
N ALA A 57 -4.86 -6.19 8.14
CA ALA A 57 -3.82 -7.08 8.64
C ALA A 57 -2.59 -6.30 9.13
N ALA A 58 -2.20 -5.23 8.43
CA ALA A 58 -1.12 -4.35 8.83
C ALA A 58 -1.46 -3.60 10.13
N LEU A 59 -2.65 -3.00 10.21
CA LEU A 59 -3.15 -2.30 11.40
C LEU A 59 -3.18 -3.22 12.63
N LYS A 60 -3.64 -4.46 12.48
CA LYS A 60 -3.63 -5.46 13.57
C LYS A 60 -2.22 -5.71 14.09
N ARG A 61 -1.21 -5.80 13.22
CA ARG A 61 0.19 -5.96 13.62
C ARG A 61 0.75 -4.75 14.33
N CYS A 62 0.52 -3.56 13.78
CA CYS A 62 1.01 -2.32 14.37
C CYS A 62 0.44 -2.12 15.77
N ARG A 63 -0.86 -2.39 15.97
CA ARG A 63 -1.50 -2.39 17.29
C ARG A 63 -0.87 -3.40 18.26
N ALA A 64 -0.61 -4.64 17.81
CA ALA A 64 0.03 -5.66 18.64
C ALA A 64 1.46 -5.27 19.04
N ALA A 65 2.20 -4.63 18.14
CA ALA A 65 3.57 -4.17 18.36
C ALA A 65 3.66 -2.79 19.05
N ARG A 66 2.52 -2.11 19.27
CA ARG A 66 2.43 -0.74 19.78
C ARG A 66 3.22 0.27 18.93
N VAL A 67 3.17 0.09 17.62
CA VAL A 67 3.78 0.98 16.63
C VAL A 67 2.67 1.80 15.97
N PRO A 68 2.84 3.12 15.80
CA PRO A 68 1.94 3.94 14.99
C PRO A 68 1.86 3.45 13.55
N ALA A 69 0.66 3.52 12.96
CA ALA A 69 0.38 3.19 11.57
C ALA A 69 -0.40 4.34 10.91
#